data_AF-A0A7C2N636-F1
#
_entry.id   AF-A0A7C2N636-F1
#
_cell.length_a   1.000
_cell.length_b   1.000
_cell.length_c   1.000
_cell.angle_alpha   90.00
_cell.angle_beta   90.00
_cell.angle_gamma   90.00
#
_symmetry.space_group_name_H-M   'P 1'
#
loop_
_entity.id
_entity.type
_entity.pdbx_description
1 polymer ?
#
loop_
_entity_poly.entity_id
_entity_poly.type
_entity_poly.pdbx_seq_one_letter_code
_entity_poly.pdbx_strand_id
1 'polypeptide(L)'
;MDNYKKIGEEKPFSVRAEEDKSALALAERKGGFLKNIGRMERDEFYLFHEIDCRYDCEYCYLQYYFQTKVPVVFVNRDELMVGMEEVLKTHPSPYFHVGEVCDSLAFDDITEFSLDAAELFSRHRNGAIEFRTKSSNVENLLSIKDPPGNMIPSWTFSPEIVTNSMEHKTPSFGERLLAAKRCQEAGYMVGVRLDPVIRYQGWEKDYQEMVGNLLSVLDTRRIDYISLGTAKLHKLLLEAIKSRFPQNPVILDEVVPSADGKYRYVKFKRVDVYRKMISWIKRVDDRLRVELSMESDEVRRLVFD
;
A
#
# COMPACT_ATOMS: atom_id res chain seq x y z
N MET A 1 9.11 -26.84 -1.92
CA MET A 1 10.30 -26.26 -1.26
C MET A 1 9.93 -25.99 0.19
N ASP A 2 10.59 -26.60 1.17
CA ASP A 2 10.09 -26.64 2.56
C ASP A 2 10.19 -25.33 3.36
N ASN A 3 10.95 -24.36 2.85
CA ASN A 3 11.12 -23.04 3.44
C ASN A 3 10.96 -21.94 2.39
N TYR A 4 9.73 -21.44 2.24
CA TYR A 4 9.41 -20.37 1.29
C TYR A 4 10.23 -19.09 1.53
N LYS A 5 10.77 -18.87 2.74
CA LYS A 5 11.57 -17.69 3.09
C LYS A 5 12.96 -17.67 2.43
N LYS A 6 13.38 -18.80 1.83
CA LYS A 6 14.68 -18.97 1.17
C LYS A 6 14.53 -19.34 -0.31
N ILE A 7 13.36 -19.10 -0.92
CA ILE A 7 13.17 -19.40 -2.35
C ILE A 7 14.15 -18.56 -3.15
N GLY A 8 15.14 -19.23 -3.73
CA GLY A 8 16.08 -18.66 -4.68
C GLY A 8 17.38 -18.07 -4.12
N GLU A 9 17.69 -18.15 -2.81
CA GLU A 9 19.02 -17.80 -2.26
C GLU A 9 19.24 -18.11 -0.75
N GLU A 10 20.50 -18.38 -0.37
CA GLU A 10 21.00 -18.28 1.02
C GLU A 10 21.97 -17.08 1.12
N LYS A 11 21.45 -15.85 1.33
CA LYS A 11 22.28 -14.64 1.50
C LYS A 11 22.07 -13.98 2.87
N PRO A 12 23.09 -13.22 3.38
CA PRO A 12 22.93 -12.41 4.58
C PRO A 12 21.78 -11.42 4.45
N PHE A 13 21.07 -11.15 5.55
CA PHE A 13 19.93 -10.21 5.61
C PHE A 13 20.28 -8.76 5.21
N SER A 14 21.57 -8.44 5.09
CA SER A 14 22.07 -7.14 4.67
C SER A 14 22.15 -6.96 3.15
N VAL A 15 21.84 -7.98 2.34
CA VAL A 15 21.94 -7.93 0.86
C VAL A 15 20.58 -8.25 0.24
N ARG A 16 20.06 -7.37 -0.62
CA ARG A 16 18.82 -7.61 -1.40
C ARG A 16 19.03 -8.82 -2.33
N ALA A 17 18.03 -9.68 -2.45
CA ALA A 17 18.04 -10.78 -3.41
C ALA A 17 18.06 -10.25 -4.86
N GLU A 18 18.64 -10.99 -5.81
CA GLU A 18 18.49 -10.70 -7.24
C GLU A 18 17.08 -11.06 -7.69
N GLU A 19 16.11 -10.18 -7.42
CA GLU A 19 14.70 -10.49 -7.61
C GLU A 19 14.32 -10.72 -9.08
N ASP A 20 13.69 -11.85 -9.35
CA ASP A 20 13.03 -12.16 -10.62
C ASP A 20 11.53 -11.85 -10.50
N LYS A 21 11.15 -10.68 -11.04
CA LYS A 21 9.77 -10.21 -11.06
C LYS A 21 8.91 -10.81 -12.18
N SER A 22 9.46 -11.72 -12.97
CA SER A 22 8.75 -12.42 -14.05
C SER A 22 8.30 -13.83 -13.66
N ALA A 23 8.78 -14.33 -12.52
CA ALA A 23 8.40 -15.63 -11.97
C ALA A 23 7.53 -15.48 -10.72
N LEU A 24 6.78 -16.53 -10.41
CA LEU A 24 5.95 -16.64 -9.21
C LEU A 24 6.19 -18.01 -8.58
N ALA A 25 6.34 -18.06 -7.26
CA ALA A 25 6.38 -19.30 -6.52
C ALA A 25 5.04 -19.60 -5.85
N LEU A 26 4.68 -20.89 -5.86
CA LEU A 26 3.58 -21.42 -5.07
C LEU A 26 4.15 -22.14 -3.86
N ALA A 27 3.61 -21.86 -2.67
CA ALA A 27 4.06 -22.49 -1.43
C ALA A 27 2.90 -22.74 -0.47
N GLU A 28 3.12 -23.62 0.50
CA GLU A 28 2.25 -23.73 1.66
C GLU A 28 2.75 -22.77 2.75
N ARG A 29 1.84 -21.98 3.32
CA ARG A 29 2.14 -21.11 4.44
C ARG A 29 2.21 -21.91 5.72
N LYS A 30 3.38 -21.92 6.35
CA LYS A 30 3.55 -22.40 7.73
C LYS A 30 3.35 -21.26 8.73
N GLY A 31 2.46 -21.47 9.71
CA GLY A 31 2.12 -20.51 10.77
C GLY A 31 0.98 -19.57 10.39
N GLY A 32 0.59 -18.67 11.30
CA GLY A 32 -0.56 -17.80 11.12
C GLY A 32 -0.52 -16.92 9.86
N PHE A 33 -1.67 -16.83 9.20
CA PHE A 33 -1.92 -15.96 8.05
C PHE A 33 -2.28 -14.53 8.45
N LEU A 34 -2.97 -14.36 9.57
CA LEU A 34 -3.38 -13.07 10.09
C LEU A 34 -2.42 -12.61 11.18
N LYS A 35 -2.03 -11.34 11.12
CA LYS A 35 -1.29 -10.69 12.20
C LYS A 35 -1.97 -9.39 12.57
N ASN A 36 -2.12 -9.17 13.87
CA ASN A 36 -2.63 -7.91 14.40
C ASN A 36 -1.56 -6.81 14.25
N ILE A 37 -1.98 -5.63 13.79
CA ILE A 37 -1.15 -4.44 13.76
C ILE A 37 -1.18 -3.84 15.17
N GLY A 38 -0.36 -4.38 16.07
CA GLY A 38 -0.32 -4.01 17.50
C GLY A 38 0.14 -2.58 17.81
N ARG A 39 -0.05 -1.62 16.89
CA ARG A 39 0.27 -0.20 17.00
C ARG A 39 -0.89 0.74 16.62
N MET A 40 -1.99 0.23 16.06
CA MET A 40 -3.24 0.97 15.85
C MET A 40 -4.39 0.23 16.56
N GLU A 41 -5.64 0.72 16.49
CA GLU A 41 -6.75 0.25 17.34
C GLU A 41 -6.90 -1.27 17.34
N ARG A 42 -7.45 -1.83 18.43
CA ARG A 42 -7.25 -3.23 18.87
C ARG A 42 -7.59 -4.31 17.84
N ASP A 43 -8.26 -3.99 16.74
CA ASP A 43 -8.86 -4.94 15.79
C ASP A 43 -8.39 -4.74 14.33
N GLU A 44 -7.20 -4.18 14.11
CA GLU A 44 -6.58 -4.09 12.77
C GLU A 44 -5.66 -5.27 12.47
N PHE A 45 -5.82 -5.88 11.30
CA PHE A 45 -5.10 -7.08 10.87
C PHE A 45 -4.49 -6.91 9.49
N TYR A 46 -3.37 -7.60 9.24
CA TYR A 46 -2.81 -7.77 7.90
C TYR A 46 -2.56 -9.25 7.60
N LEU A 47 -2.54 -9.57 6.30
CA LEU A 47 -2.65 -10.94 5.81
C LEU A 47 -1.36 -11.38 5.09
N PHE A 48 -1.00 -12.65 5.25
CA PHE A 48 0.07 -13.33 4.52
C PHE A 48 -0.52 -14.35 3.52
N HIS A 49 -1.47 -13.94 2.68
CA HIS A 49 -1.92 -14.74 1.52
C HIS A 49 -0.89 -14.74 0.38
N GLU A 50 -0.13 -13.66 0.31
CA GLU A 50 0.96 -13.44 -0.62
C GLU A 50 2.11 -12.72 0.09
N ILE A 51 3.33 -12.87 -0.42
CA ILE A 51 4.48 -12.05 -0.02
C ILE A 51 5.24 -11.55 -1.24
N ASP A 52 5.78 -10.33 -1.10
CA ASP A 52 6.41 -9.57 -2.18
C ASP A 52 5.43 -9.26 -3.33
N CYS A 53 5.89 -8.58 -4.39
CA CYS A 53 5.06 -8.19 -5.53
C CYS A 53 5.87 -8.22 -6.83
N ARG A 54 5.20 -8.23 -7.98
CA ARG A 54 5.83 -8.18 -9.32
C ARG A 54 6.42 -6.82 -9.71
N TYR A 55 6.24 -5.81 -8.88
CA TYR A 55 6.75 -4.46 -9.14
C TYR A 55 8.14 -4.26 -8.54
N ASP A 56 8.86 -3.24 -9.00
CA ASP A 56 10.24 -2.96 -8.54
C ASP A 56 10.43 -1.48 -8.19
N CYS A 57 9.58 -0.98 -7.28
CA CYS A 57 9.67 0.40 -6.80
C CYS A 57 10.96 0.58 -5.99
N GLU A 58 11.76 1.60 -6.32
CA GLU A 58 13.09 1.83 -5.71
C GLU A 58 13.03 2.01 -4.19
N TYR A 59 11.96 2.63 -3.70
CA TYR A 59 11.75 2.94 -2.29
C TYR A 59 10.97 1.84 -1.52
N CYS A 60 10.66 0.71 -2.16
CA CYS A 60 9.84 -0.34 -1.56
C CYS A 60 10.51 -0.97 -0.33
N TYR A 61 9.81 -1.00 0.81
CA TYR A 61 10.34 -1.62 2.03
C TYR A 61 10.36 -3.15 1.99
N LEU A 62 9.58 -3.78 1.10
CA LEU A 62 9.55 -5.24 0.95
C LEU A 62 10.91 -5.80 0.50
N GLN A 63 11.70 -5.00 -0.23
CA GLN A 63 13.09 -5.31 -0.62
C GLN A 63 13.99 -5.70 0.55
N TYR A 64 13.68 -5.20 1.75
CA TYR A 64 14.38 -5.53 2.98
C TYR A 64 13.61 -6.57 3.82
N TYR A 65 12.27 -6.53 3.76
CA TYR A 65 11.43 -7.36 4.62
C TYR A 65 11.46 -8.84 4.24
N PHE A 66 11.59 -9.15 2.94
CA PHE A 66 11.67 -10.52 2.42
C PHE A 66 13.00 -10.76 1.69
N GLN A 67 13.49 -11.99 1.77
CA GLN A 67 14.69 -12.45 1.05
C GLN A 67 14.33 -13.38 -0.12
N THR A 68 13.06 -13.40 -0.52
CA THR A 68 12.58 -14.26 -1.60
C THR A 68 13.00 -13.68 -2.94
N LYS A 69 13.52 -14.53 -3.83
CA LYS A 69 13.90 -14.13 -5.20
C LYS A 69 12.69 -13.79 -6.06
N VAL A 70 11.56 -14.42 -5.79
CA VAL A 70 10.31 -14.28 -6.55
C VAL A 70 9.17 -13.99 -5.58
N PRO A 71 8.11 -13.30 -6.02
CA PRO A 71 6.86 -13.24 -5.26
C PRO A 71 6.33 -14.64 -4.97
N VAL A 72 5.66 -14.79 -3.82
CA VAL A 72 5.14 -16.09 -3.36
C VAL A 72 3.64 -15.97 -3.09
N VAL A 73 2.86 -16.83 -3.72
CA VAL A 73 1.43 -17.04 -3.43
C VAL A 73 1.30 -18.29 -2.58
N PHE A 74 0.52 -18.19 -1.49
CA PHE A 74 0.26 -19.33 -0.62
C PHE A 74 -1.00 -20.09 -1.03
N VAL A 75 -0.85 -21.38 -1.32
CA VAL A 75 -1.93 -22.20 -1.90
C VAL A 75 -2.96 -22.68 -0.88
N ASN A 76 -2.61 -22.74 0.40
CA ASN A 76 -3.50 -23.12 1.50
C ASN A 76 -4.33 -21.93 2.03
N ARG A 77 -4.90 -21.12 1.12
CA ARG A 77 -5.69 -19.94 1.46
C ARG A 77 -7.00 -20.23 2.21
N ASP A 78 -7.52 -21.45 2.12
CA ASP A 78 -8.73 -21.83 2.86
C ASP A 78 -8.54 -21.62 4.38
N GLU A 79 -7.33 -21.86 4.88
CA GLU A 79 -6.97 -21.60 6.28
C GLU A 79 -7.04 -20.10 6.63
N LEU A 80 -6.64 -19.23 5.70
CA LEU A 80 -6.77 -17.80 5.86
C LEU A 80 -8.25 -17.39 5.90
N MET A 81 -9.07 -17.91 4.98
CA MET A 81 -10.48 -17.57 4.92
C MET A 81 -11.22 -17.96 6.20
N VAL A 82 -10.92 -19.14 6.75
CA VAL A 82 -11.42 -19.58 8.07
C VAL A 82 -10.95 -18.63 9.17
N GLY A 83 -9.66 -18.25 9.17
CA GLY A 83 -9.11 -17.32 10.16
C GLY A 83 -9.75 -15.93 10.11
N MET A 84 -10.02 -15.40 8.91
CA MET A 84 -10.70 -14.12 8.72
C MET A 84 -12.14 -14.18 9.21
N GLU A 85 -12.85 -15.26 8.90
CA GLU A 85 -14.21 -15.44 9.37
C GLU A 85 -14.29 -15.54 10.89
N GLU A 86 -13.34 -16.22 11.53
CA GLU A 86 -13.29 -16.28 13.00
C GLU A 86 -13.04 -14.89 13.62
N VAL A 87 -12.15 -14.08 13.03
CA VAL A 87 -11.95 -12.69 13.47
C VAL A 87 -13.22 -11.88 13.28
N LEU A 88 -13.92 -12.00 12.15
CA LEU A 88 -15.21 -11.34 11.89
C LEU A 88 -16.29 -11.74 12.90
N LYS A 89 -16.30 -12.99 13.38
CA LYS A 89 -17.25 -13.47 14.40
C LYS A 89 -16.93 -13.01 15.82
N THR A 90 -15.66 -12.77 16.12
CA THR A 90 -15.17 -12.51 17.49
C THR A 90 -14.89 -11.05 17.79
N HIS A 91 -14.58 -10.24 16.77
CA HIS A 91 -14.26 -8.83 16.92
C HIS A 91 -15.43 -7.97 16.43
N PRO A 92 -15.78 -6.89 17.14
CA PRO A 92 -16.95 -6.08 16.81
C PRO A 92 -16.80 -5.34 15.47
N SER A 93 -15.60 -4.84 15.15
CA SER A 93 -15.35 -4.06 13.94
C SER A 93 -13.93 -4.26 13.39
N PRO A 94 -13.55 -5.49 12.99
CA PRO A 94 -12.19 -5.75 12.53
C PRO A 94 -11.92 -5.11 11.17
N TYR A 95 -10.69 -4.65 10.98
CA TYR A 95 -10.23 -4.07 9.72
C TYR A 95 -9.07 -4.88 9.15
N PHE A 96 -9.18 -5.30 7.90
CA PHE A 96 -8.19 -6.15 7.23
C PHE A 96 -7.45 -5.38 6.13
N HIS A 97 -6.14 -5.21 6.28
CA HIS A 97 -5.27 -4.55 5.31
C HIS A 97 -4.60 -5.58 4.39
N VAL A 98 -5.16 -5.72 3.19
CA VAL A 98 -4.55 -6.49 2.10
C VAL A 98 -3.53 -5.60 1.40
N GLY A 99 -2.30 -6.09 1.22
CA GLY A 99 -1.22 -5.32 0.58
C GLY A 99 -0.19 -4.70 1.54
N GLU A 100 -0.15 -5.15 2.81
CA GLU A 100 0.95 -4.80 3.76
C GLU A 100 2.24 -5.60 3.52
N VAL A 101 2.16 -6.72 2.81
CA VAL A 101 3.30 -7.58 2.52
C VAL A 101 3.36 -8.02 1.06
N CYS A 102 2.44 -7.54 0.23
CA CYS A 102 2.34 -7.78 -1.20
C CYS A 102 1.70 -6.54 -1.87
N ASP A 103 1.47 -6.59 -3.17
CA ASP A 103 0.49 -5.70 -3.81
C ASP A 103 -0.81 -6.48 -4.01
N SER A 104 -1.90 -6.01 -3.38
CA SER A 104 -3.13 -6.82 -3.21
C SER A 104 -3.86 -7.20 -4.49
N LEU A 105 -3.64 -6.49 -5.60
CA LEU A 105 -4.31 -6.76 -6.88
C LEU A 105 -3.33 -7.14 -8.00
N ALA A 106 -2.02 -7.13 -7.75
CA ALA A 106 -1.03 -7.37 -8.81
C ALA A 106 -1.06 -8.77 -9.42
N PHE A 107 -1.57 -9.76 -8.66
CA PHE A 107 -1.74 -11.15 -9.07
C PHE A 107 -3.19 -11.64 -8.96
N ASP A 108 -4.14 -10.75 -8.72
CA ASP A 108 -5.53 -11.15 -8.47
C ASP A 108 -6.17 -11.81 -9.71
N ASP A 109 -5.66 -11.56 -10.92
CA ASP A 109 -6.07 -12.26 -12.16
C ASP A 109 -5.73 -13.75 -12.15
N ILE A 110 -4.80 -14.16 -11.29
CA ILE A 110 -4.37 -15.54 -11.10
C ILE A 110 -4.91 -16.09 -9.78
N THR A 111 -4.87 -15.29 -8.72
CA THR A 111 -5.26 -15.75 -7.38
C THR A 111 -6.76 -15.66 -7.15
N GLU A 112 -7.46 -14.71 -7.74
CA GLU A 112 -8.91 -14.47 -7.53
C GLU A 112 -9.26 -14.21 -6.06
N PHE A 113 -8.31 -13.74 -5.25
CA PHE A 113 -8.51 -13.50 -3.81
C PHE A 113 -9.59 -12.45 -3.55
N SER A 114 -9.74 -11.46 -4.43
CA SER A 114 -10.80 -10.46 -4.33
C SER A 114 -12.20 -11.07 -4.42
N LEU A 115 -12.38 -12.17 -5.16
CA LEU A 115 -13.66 -12.88 -5.28
C LEU A 115 -13.98 -13.66 -3.99
N ASP A 116 -13.00 -14.38 -3.44
CA ASP A 116 -13.14 -15.08 -2.16
C ASP A 116 -13.49 -14.10 -1.03
N ALA A 117 -12.79 -12.96 -0.99
CA ALA A 117 -13.07 -11.90 -0.05
C ALA A 117 -14.47 -11.32 -0.24
N ALA A 118 -14.92 -11.12 -1.48
CA ALA A 118 -16.27 -10.65 -1.75
C ALA A 118 -17.33 -11.61 -1.22
N GLU A 119 -17.13 -12.92 -1.42
CA GLU A 119 -18.04 -13.92 -0.87
C GLU A 119 -18.10 -13.84 0.66
N LEU A 120 -16.95 -13.77 1.33
CA LEU A 120 -16.91 -13.69 2.80
C LEU A 120 -17.55 -12.39 3.33
N PHE A 121 -17.17 -11.24 2.77
CA PHE A 121 -17.67 -9.94 3.21
C PHE A 121 -19.12 -9.70 2.79
N SER A 122 -19.65 -10.47 1.81
CA SER A 122 -21.09 -10.54 1.51
C SER A 122 -21.93 -11.20 2.62
N ARG A 123 -21.31 -11.93 3.55
CA ARG A 123 -21.97 -12.52 4.73
C ARG A 123 -21.71 -11.73 6.02
N HIS A 124 -20.61 -10.99 6.10
CA HIS A 124 -20.18 -10.29 7.31
C HIS A 124 -20.01 -8.79 7.07
N ARG A 125 -20.93 -7.97 7.60
CA ARG A 125 -20.93 -6.49 7.44
C ARG A 125 -20.29 -5.72 8.59
N ASN A 126 -19.86 -6.39 9.65
CA ASN A 126 -19.33 -5.74 10.85
C ASN A 126 -17.86 -5.29 10.70
N GLY A 127 -17.07 -5.95 9.85
CA GLY A 127 -15.68 -5.56 9.56
C GLY A 127 -15.51 -4.93 8.18
N ALA A 128 -14.31 -4.46 7.88
CA ALA A 128 -13.93 -3.93 6.56
C ALA A 128 -12.65 -4.57 6.03
N ILE A 129 -12.53 -4.66 4.72
CA ILE A 129 -11.31 -5.14 4.04
C ILE A 129 -10.85 -4.13 3.00
N GLU A 130 -9.57 -3.83 3.03
CA GLU A 130 -8.93 -2.82 2.21
C GLU A 130 -7.89 -3.45 1.29
N PHE A 131 -8.04 -3.25 -0.02
CA PHE A 131 -7.09 -3.74 -1.03
C PHE A 131 -6.13 -2.62 -1.44
N ARG A 132 -4.92 -2.61 -0.89
CA ARG A 132 -3.89 -1.61 -1.21
C ARG A 132 -3.08 -2.03 -2.43
N THR A 133 -3.04 -1.18 -3.45
CA THR A 133 -2.45 -1.54 -4.74
C THR A 133 -1.84 -0.35 -5.50
N LYS A 134 -0.91 -0.65 -6.40
CA LYS A 134 -0.49 0.20 -7.54
C LYS A 134 -0.97 -0.37 -8.88
N SER A 135 -1.70 -1.49 -8.87
CA SER A 135 -2.14 -2.22 -10.04
C SER A 135 -3.33 -1.58 -10.74
N SER A 136 -3.46 -1.89 -12.03
CA SER A 136 -4.64 -1.65 -12.86
C SER A 136 -5.47 -2.92 -13.06
N ASN A 137 -5.04 -4.04 -12.48
CA ASN A 137 -5.72 -5.33 -12.55
C ASN A 137 -6.96 -5.34 -11.64
N VAL A 138 -8.10 -4.95 -12.19
CA VAL A 138 -9.36 -4.78 -11.43
C VAL A 138 -10.50 -5.63 -11.97
N GLU A 139 -10.27 -6.47 -12.99
CA GLU A 139 -11.37 -7.14 -13.69
C GLU A 139 -12.21 -8.04 -12.78
N ASN A 140 -11.59 -8.72 -11.82
CA ASN A 140 -12.32 -9.50 -10.82
C ASN A 140 -13.20 -8.62 -9.93
N LEU A 141 -12.68 -7.49 -9.43
CA LEU A 141 -13.49 -6.52 -8.68
C LEU A 141 -14.70 -6.05 -9.50
N LEU A 142 -14.49 -5.76 -10.79
CA LEU A 142 -15.57 -5.30 -11.67
C LEU A 142 -16.57 -6.40 -12.06
N SER A 143 -16.20 -7.67 -11.92
CA SER A 143 -17.07 -8.82 -12.19
C SER A 143 -18.08 -9.08 -11.07
N ILE A 144 -17.82 -8.58 -9.86
CA ILE A 144 -18.68 -8.78 -8.70
C ILE A 144 -19.97 -7.96 -8.88
N LYS A 145 -21.09 -8.66 -8.95
CA LYS A 145 -22.41 -8.04 -8.93
C LYS A 145 -22.73 -7.61 -7.50
N ASP A 146 -23.12 -6.35 -7.32
CA ASP A 146 -23.45 -5.76 -6.01
C ASP A 146 -22.34 -5.92 -4.96
N PRO A 147 -21.18 -5.24 -5.16
CA PRO A 147 -20.04 -5.43 -4.28
C PRO A 147 -20.35 -5.08 -2.82
N PRO A 148 -19.80 -5.83 -1.84
CA PRO A 148 -19.97 -5.49 -0.43
C PRO A 148 -19.44 -4.09 -0.12
N GLY A 149 -20.27 -3.24 0.49
CA GLY A 149 -19.93 -1.84 0.79
C GLY A 149 -18.79 -1.66 1.80
N ASN A 150 -18.31 -2.75 2.41
CA ASN A 150 -17.19 -2.81 3.33
C ASN A 150 -15.91 -3.39 2.70
N MET A 151 -15.87 -3.50 1.36
CA MET A 151 -14.65 -3.75 0.59
C MET A 151 -14.15 -2.44 -0.03
N ILE A 152 -12.91 -2.06 0.27
CA ILE A 152 -12.35 -0.74 -0.09
C ILE A 152 -11.07 -0.93 -0.91
N PRO A 153 -11.16 -1.01 -2.25
CA PRO A 153 -9.98 -0.96 -3.08
C PRO A 153 -9.33 0.43 -3.00
N SER A 154 -8.02 0.46 -2.79
CA SER A 154 -7.26 1.65 -2.42
C SER A 154 -5.98 1.77 -3.23
N TRP A 155 -5.80 2.88 -3.93
CA TRP A 155 -4.66 3.06 -4.84
C TRP A 155 -3.58 3.96 -4.28
N THR A 156 -2.32 3.55 -4.46
CA THR A 156 -1.19 4.48 -4.33
C THR A 156 -1.00 5.30 -5.59
N PHE A 157 -1.09 6.62 -5.45
CA PHE A 157 -0.81 7.58 -6.51
C PHE A 157 0.49 8.32 -6.28
N SER A 158 1.20 8.60 -7.36
CA SER A 158 2.41 9.40 -7.39
C SER A 158 2.45 10.22 -8.67
N PRO A 159 3.07 11.41 -8.68
CA PRO A 159 3.20 12.20 -9.89
C PRO A 159 3.95 11.41 -10.97
N GLU A 160 3.69 11.68 -12.25
CA GLU A 160 4.28 10.91 -13.35
C GLU A 160 5.81 10.86 -13.29
N ILE A 161 6.46 11.95 -12.90
CA ILE A 161 7.92 11.97 -12.72
C ILE A 161 8.39 10.93 -11.68
N VAL A 162 7.65 10.73 -10.60
CA VAL A 162 7.95 9.70 -9.58
C VAL A 162 7.66 8.32 -10.13
N THR A 163 6.51 8.12 -10.77
CA THR A 163 6.13 6.83 -11.34
C THR A 163 7.13 6.37 -12.40
N ASN A 164 7.50 7.25 -13.32
CA ASN A 164 8.40 6.94 -14.43
C ASN A 164 9.86 6.74 -13.99
N SER A 165 10.30 7.41 -12.93
CA SER A 165 11.70 7.33 -12.47
C SER A 165 11.94 6.28 -11.39
N MET A 166 10.95 5.98 -10.54
CA MET A 166 11.16 5.18 -9.33
C MET A 166 10.19 4.00 -9.17
N GLU A 167 9.05 3.96 -9.86
CA GLU A 167 8.04 2.91 -9.70
C GLU A 167 8.09 1.90 -10.85
N HIS A 168 9.24 1.25 -11.03
CA HIS A 168 9.47 0.36 -12.16
C HIS A 168 8.46 -0.79 -12.20
N LYS A 169 8.02 -1.13 -13.43
CA LYS A 169 7.04 -2.19 -13.75
C LYS A 169 5.64 -1.99 -13.19
N THR A 170 5.37 -0.83 -12.57
CA THR A 170 4.00 -0.47 -12.16
C THR A 170 3.25 0.16 -13.33
N PRO A 171 1.90 0.10 -13.33
CA PRO A 171 1.08 0.95 -14.18
C PRO A 171 1.35 2.44 -13.93
N SER A 172 1.16 3.25 -14.97
CA SER A 172 1.24 4.70 -14.93
C SER A 172 0.18 5.33 -14.01
N PHE A 173 0.36 6.62 -13.67
CA PHE A 173 -0.66 7.40 -12.94
C PHE A 173 -2.04 7.31 -13.60
N GLY A 174 -2.11 7.49 -14.93
CA GLY A 174 -3.36 7.45 -15.68
C GLY A 174 -4.05 6.09 -15.63
N GLU A 175 -3.30 4.99 -15.73
CA GLU A 175 -3.86 3.63 -15.65
C GLU A 175 -4.41 3.33 -14.25
N ARG A 176 -3.71 3.75 -13.18
CA ARG A 176 -4.20 3.60 -11.80
C ARG A 176 -5.46 4.44 -11.58
N LEU A 177 -5.48 5.66 -12.11
CA LEU A 177 -6.62 6.57 -11.94
C LEU A 177 -7.86 6.04 -12.67
N LEU A 178 -7.67 5.50 -13.87
CA LEU A 178 -8.73 4.84 -14.62
C LEU A 178 -9.24 3.59 -13.89
N ALA A 179 -8.35 2.76 -13.32
CA ALA A 179 -8.73 1.59 -12.54
C ALA A 179 -9.57 1.97 -11.32
N ALA A 180 -9.14 2.98 -10.55
CA ALA A 180 -9.89 3.52 -9.42
C ALA A 180 -11.27 4.04 -9.83
N LYS A 181 -11.34 4.79 -10.94
CA LYS A 181 -12.60 5.29 -11.50
C LYS A 181 -13.55 4.16 -11.87
N ARG A 182 -13.07 3.12 -12.56
CA ARG A 182 -13.88 1.95 -12.94
C ARG A 182 -14.45 1.25 -11.69
N CYS A 183 -13.68 1.15 -10.61
CA CYS A 183 -14.21 0.61 -9.35
C CYS A 183 -15.27 1.53 -8.72
N GLN A 184 -15.12 2.86 -8.77
CA GLN A 184 -16.20 3.77 -8.34
C GLN A 184 -17.47 3.59 -9.18
N GLU A 185 -17.33 3.43 -10.51
CA GLU A 185 -18.44 3.17 -11.43
C GLU A 185 -19.14 1.83 -11.14
N ALA A 186 -18.38 0.83 -10.69
CA ALA A 186 -18.90 -0.46 -10.24
C ALA A 186 -19.53 -0.44 -8.83
N GLY A 187 -19.49 0.69 -8.12
CA GLY A 187 -20.18 0.87 -6.83
C GLY A 187 -19.29 0.85 -5.59
N TYR A 188 -17.97 0.72 -5.74
CA TYR A 188 -17.05 0.75 -4.62
C TYR A 188 -16.83 2.15 -4.06
N MET A 189 -16.67 2.25 -2.75
CA MET A 189 -15.89 3.32 -2.13
C MET A 189 -14.41 3.03 -2.35
N VAL A 190 -13.62 4.05 -2.69
CA VAL A 190 -12.18 3.87 -2.94
C VAL A 190 -11.32 4.61 -1.92
N GLY A 191 -10.18 4.04 -1.56
CA GLY A 191 -9.16 4.72 -0.78
C GLY A 191 -8.11 5.38 -1.69
N VAL A 192 -7.60 6.53 -1.27
CA VAL A 192 -6.50 7.23 -1.95
C VAL A 192 -5.28 7.25 -1.04
N ARG A 193 -4.16 6.70 -1.50
CA ARG A 193 -2.92 6.64 -0.73
C ARG A 193 -1.85 7.48 -1.43
N LEU A 194 -1.44 8.57 -0.78
CA LEU A 194 -0.30 9.38 -1.18
C LEU A 194 0.84 9.06 -0.19
N ASP A 195 1.29 7.80 -0.25
CA ASP A 195 2.31 7.25 0.64
C ASP A 195 3.26 6.34 -0.16
N PRO A 196 4.50 6.79 -0.45
CA PRO A 196 5.13 8.01 0.06
C PRO A 196 4.93 9.26 -0.82
N VAL A 197 4.76 10.43 -0.21
CA VAL A 197 5.07 11.74 -0.80
C VAL A 197 6.59 11.92 -0.80
N ILE A 198 7.17 12.02 -1.99
CA ILE A 198 8.62 12.15 -2.23
C ILE A 198 8.97 13.59 -2.58
N ARG A 199 9.94 14.16 -1.87
CA ARG A 199 10.47 15.49 -2.15
C ARG A 199 11.56 15.43 -3.22
N TYR A 200 11.48 16.34 -4.17
CA TYR A 200 12.46 16.62 -5.22
C TYR A 200 12.26 18.06 -5.69
N GLN A 201 13.18 18.60 -6.49
CA GLN A 201 12.99 19.94 -7.03
C GLN A 201 11.74 19.99 -7.93
N GLY A 202 10.76 20.84 -7.59
CA GLY A 202 9.50 20.94 -8.32
C GLY A 202 8.34 20.10 -7.76
N TRP A 203 8.58 19.29 -6.71
CA TRP A 203 7.56 18.38 -6.15
C TRP A 203 6.23 19.07 -5.84
N GLU A 204 6.23 20.31 -5.35
CA GLU A 204 5.00 21.00 -4.96
C GLU A 204 4.05 21.17 -6.14
N LYS A 205 4.57 21.59 -7.29
CA LYS A 205 3.79 21.78 -8.50
C LYS A 205 3.22 20.44 -8.96
N ASP A 206 4.07 19.42 -9.05
CA ASP A 206 3.70 18.12 -9.61
C ASP A 206 2.68 17.39 -8.72
N TYR A 207 2.81 17.46 -7.39
CA TYR A 207 1.83 16.91 -6.47
C TYR A 207 0.53 17.73 -6.47
N GLN A 208 0.59 19.06 -6.57
CA GLN A 208 -0.61 19.89 -6.67
C GLN A 208 -1.41 19.58 -7.94
N GLU A 209 -0.73 19.47 -9.09
CA GLU A 209 -1.34 19.09 -10.37
C GLU A 209 -1.92 17.66 -10.31
N MET A 210 -1.18 16.70 -9.76
CA MET A 210 -1.67 15.34 -9.57
C MET A 210 -2.93 15.28 -8.70
N VAL A 211 -2.96 15.99 -7.56
CA VAL A 211 -4.14 16.06 -6.67
C VAL A 211 -5.34 16.66 -7.41
N GLY A 212 -5.13 17.74 -8.17
CA GLY A 212 -6.19 18.35 -8.99
C GLY A 212 -6.74 17.38 -10.04
N ASN A 213 -5.86 16.67 -10.75
CA ASN A 213 -6.26 15.68 -11.75
C ASN A 213 -7.00 14.49 -11.10
N LEU A 214 -6.49 13.97 -9.99
CA LEU A 214 -7.10 12.86 -9.26
C LEU A 214 -8.52 13.20 -8.80
N LEU A 215 -8.70 14.35 -8.14
CA LEU A 215 -9.99 14.74 -7.57
C LEU A 215 -10.97 15.35 -8.59
N SER A 216 -10.52 15.65 -9.82
CA SER A 216 -11.41 16.02 -10.93
C SER A 216 -11.96 14.79 -11.69
N VAL A 217 -11.29 13.63 -11.57
CA VAL A 217 -11.70 12.38 -12.22
C VAL A 217 -12.50 11.47 -11.27
N LEU A 218 -12.10 11.38 -10.01
CA LEU A 218 -12.80 10.57 -9.00
C LEU A 218 -13.96 11.36 -8.38
N ASP A 219 -15.08 10.68 -8.12
CA ASP A 219 -16.17 11.25 -7.32
C ASP A 219 -15.71 11.35 -5.86
N THR A 220 -15.54 12.57 -5.35
CA THR A 220 -15.04 12.83 -4.00
C THR A 220 -15.97 12.28 -2.91
N ARG A 221 -17.27 12.11 -3.21
CA ARG A 221 -18.24 11.51 -2.27
C ARG A 221 -18.06 9.99 -2.14
N ARG A 222 -17.34 9.38 -3.08
CA ARG A 222 -17.01 7.94 -3.11
C ARG A 222 -15.54 7.69 -2.78
N ILE A 223 -14.87 8.63 -2.12
CA ILE A 223 -13.55 8.44 -1.53
C ILE A 223 -13.73 8.20 -0.03
N ASP A 224 -13.34 7.01 0.45
CA ASP A 224 -13.48 6.65 1.88
C ASP A 224 -12.48 7.41 2.76
N TYR A 225 -11.25 7.52 2.28
CA TYR A 225 -10.17 8.23 2.96
C TYR A 225 -9.06 8.64 1.99
N ILE A 226 -8.28 9.63 2.40
CA ILE A 226 -6.99 9.97 1.80
C ILE A 226 -5.90 9.83 2.86
N SER A 227 -4.94 8.93 2.65
CA SER A 227 -3.80 8.74 3.56
C SER A 227 -2.55 9.41 3.00
N LEU A 228 -1.88 10.21 3.83
CA LEU A 228 -0.64 10.90 3.50
C LEU A 228 0.52 10.32 4.31
N GLY A 229 1.62 9.99 3.66
CA GLY A 229 2.84 9.60 4.36
C GLY A 229 4.07 10.02 3.59
N THR A 230 5.13 10.47 4.27
CA THR A 230 6.45 10.61 3.62
C THR A 230 7.21 9.30 3.65
N ALA A 231 8.31 9.22 2.89
CA ALA A 231 9.19 8.05 2.86
C ALA A 231 9.69 7.64 4.26
N LYS A 232 9.68 6.33 4.52
CA LYS A 232 10.01 5.69 5.80
C LYS A 232 11.04 4.60 5.56
N LEU A 233 12.32 4.92 5.75
CA LEU A 233 13.40 4.03 5.34
C LEU A 233 13.97 3.26 6.53
N HIS A 234 13.97 1.93 6.46
CA HIS A 234 14.82 1.17 7.34
C HIS A 234 16.30 1.41 6.99
N LYS A 235 17.24 1.29 7.94
CA LYS A 235 18.67 1.52 7.70
C LYS A 235 19.19 0.71 6.50
N LEU A 236 18.85 -0.58 6.45
CA LEU A 236 19.27 -1.48 5.37
C LEU A 236 18.62 -1.12 4.02
N LEU A 237 17.38 -0.60 4.03
CA LEU A 237 16.76 -0.07 2.81
C LEU A 237 17.48 1.19 2.32
N LEU A 238 17.84 2.10 3.23
CA LEU A 238 18.60 3.29 2.90
C LEU A 238 19.96 2.94 2.27
N GLU A 239 20.66 1.96 2.81
CA GLU A 239 21.93 1.45 2.25
C GLU A 239 21.73 0.82 0.86
N ALA A 240 20.68 0.01 0.69
CA ALA A 240 20.34 -0.60 -0.60
C ALA A 240 20.01 0.45 -1.68
N ILE A 241 19.22 1.48 -1.35
CA ILE A 241 18.91 2.58 -2.28
C ILE A 241 20.17 3.34 -2.63
N LYS A 242 21.02 3.69 -1.66
CA LYS A 242 22.30 4.38 -1.91
C LYS A 242 23.21 3.62 -2.87
N SER A 243 23.27 2.30 -2.74
CA SER A 243 24.10 1.46 -3.60
C SER A 243 23.56 1.33 -5.02
N ARG A 244 22.24 1.26 -5.19
CA ARG A 244 21.61 0.89 -6.47
C ARG A 244 21.11 2.10 -7.27
N PHE A 245 20.63 3.11 -6.55
CA PHE A 245 19.99 4.30 -7.09
C PHE A 245 20.59 5.54 -6.40
N PRO A 246 21.88 5.85 -6.61
CA PRO A 246 22.56 6.95 -5.93
C PRO A 246 21.95 8.32 -6.23
N GLN A 247 21.15 8.43 -7.28
CA GLN A 247 20.42 9.65 -7.67
C GLN A 247 18.96 9.67 -7.18
N ASN A 248 18.54 8.71 -6.34
CA ASN A 248 17.16 8.62 -5.88
C ASN A 248 16.82 9.83 -4.98
N PRO A 249 15.79 10.63 -5.31
CA PRO A 249 15.46 11.85 -4.57
C PRO A 249 15.16 11.63 -3.07
N VAL A 250 14.67 10.45 -2.70
CA VAL A 250 14.37 10.10 -1.31
C VAL A 250 15.62 10.19 -0.42
N ILE A 251 16.79 9.78 -0.95
CA ILE A 251 18.06 9.78 -0.20
C ILE A 251 18.90 11.04 -0.41
N LEU A 252 18.54 11.87 -1.39
CA LEU A 252 19.20 13.15 -1.66
C LEU A 252 18.66 14.28 -0.78
N ASP A 253 17.49 14.13 -0.17
CA ASP A 253 17.00 15.03 0.88
C ASP A 253 17.57 14.65 2.26
N GLU A 254 17.41 15.55 3.24
CA GLU A 254 17.85 15.31 4.61
C GLU A 254 16.93 14.30 5.33
N VAL A 255 17.39 13.05 5.36
CA VAL A 255 16.79 11.99 6.15
C VAL A 255 17.53 11.76 7.46
N VAL A 256 16.80 11.70 8.57
CA VAL A 256 17.33 11.53 9.93
C VAL A 256 16.65 10.34 10.63
N PRO A 257 17.38 9.62 11.51
CA PRO A 257 16.78 8.55 12.30
C PRO A 257 15.68 9.12 13.21
N SER A 258 14.53 8.46 13.20
CA SER A 258 13.39 8.76 14.08
C SER A 258 13.37 7.81 15.27
N ALA A 259 12.53 8.10 16.27
CA ALA A 259 12.42 7.31 17.51
C ALA A 259 12.05 5.82 17.29
N ASP A 260 11.38 5.49 16.18
CA ASP A 260 11.02 4.11 15.82
C ASP A 260 12.10 3.38 14.99
N GLY A 261 13.30 3.97 14.87
CA GLY A 261 14.43 3.42 14.14
C GLY A 261 14.39 3.61 12.62
N LYS A 262 13.33 4.22 12.07
CA LYS A 262 13.25 4.52 10.63
C LYS A 262 13.84 5.89 10.33
N TYR A 263 14.51 6.01 9.19
CA TYR A 263 14.98 7.27 8.63
C TYR A 263 13.83 7.94 7.88
N ARG A 264 13.61 9.23 8.17
CA ARG A 264 12.56 10.06 7.58
C ARG A 264 13.09 11.46 7.30
N TYR A 265 12.40 12.22 6.46
CA TYR A 265 12.67 13.66 6.37
C TYR A 265 12.61 14.32 7.75
N VAL A 266 13.46 15.34 7.94
CA VAL A 266 13.43 16.16 9.16
C VAL A 266 12.01 16.67 9.44
N LYS A 267 11.65 16.73 10.73
CA LYS A 267 10.26 16.94 11.20
C LYS A 267 9.55 18.10 10.51
N PHE A 268 10.17 19.27 10.43
CA PHE A 268 9.55 20.46 9.83
C PHE A 268 9.27 20.30 8.33
N LYS A 269 10.10 19.56 7.59
CA LYS A 269 9.86 19.25 6.17
C LYS A 269 8.64 18.34 6.01
N ARG A 270 8.44 17.38 6.91
CA ARG A 270 7.25 16.51 6.90
C ARG A 270 5.98 17.30 7.20
N VAL A 271 6.00 18.15 8.23
CA VAL A 271 4.87 19.03 8.57
C VAL A 271 4.52 19.95 7.39
N ASP A 272 5.52 20.56 6.74
CA ASP A 272 5.32 21.40 5.54
C ASP A 272 4.66 20.60 4.40
N VAL A 273 5.17 19.40 4.10
CA VAL A 273 4.59 18.50 3.10
C VAL A 273 3.12 18.21 3.40
N TYR A 274 2.81 17.77 4.62
CA TYR A 274 1.45 17.39 4.98
C TYR A 274 0.49 18.58 4.94
N ARG A 275 0.88 19.75 5.46
CA ARG A 275 0.06 20.97 5.41
C ARG A 275 -0.23 21.41 3.97
N LYS A 276 0.77 21.38 3.09
CA LYS A 276 0.58 21.70 1.66
C LYS A 276 -0.38 20.73 0.98
N MET A 277 -0.14 19.42 1.12
CA MET A 277 -1.00 18.36 0.56
C MET A 277 -2.45 18.50 1.05
N ILE A 278 -2.65 18.65 2.36
CA ILE A 278 -3.99 18.86 2.95
C ILE A 278 -4.62 20.13 2.36
N SER A 279 -3.88 21.23 2.24
CA SER A 279 -4.42 22.47 1.66
C SER A 279 -4.85 22.31 0.20
N TRP A 280 -4.17 21.49 -0.60
CA TRP A 280 -4.54 21.22 -1.99
C TRP A 280 -5.79 20.35 -2.07
N ILE A 281 -5.86 19.29 -1.25
CA ILE A 281 -7.01 18.39 -1.16
C ILE A 281 -8.26 19.16 -0.71
N LYS A 282 -8.16 19.88 0.41
CA LYS A 282 -9.28 20.60 1.04
C LYS A 282 -9.79 21.79 0.22
N ARG A 283 -8.97 22.32 -0.70
CA ARG A 283 -9.42 23.31 -1.69
C ARG A 283 -10.39 22.74 -2.71
N VAL A 284 -10.33 21.43 -2.97
CA VAL A 284 -11.25 20.75 -3.91
C VAL A 284 -12.50 20.26 -3.18
N ASP A 285 -12.34 19.57 -2.06
CA ASP A 285 -13.46 19.14 -1.21
C ASP A 285 -13.02 19.11 0.26
N ASP A 286 -13.62 19.97 1.08
CA ASP A 286 -13.28 20.16 2.48
C ASP A 286 -13.77 19.00 3.38
N ARG A 287 -14.71 18.17 2.89
CA ARG A 287 -15.29 17.03 3.61
C ARG A 287 -14.41 15.78 3.55
N LEU A 288 -13.46 15.71 2.61
CA LEU A 288 -12.60 14.54 2.42
C LEU A 288 -11.83 14.20 3.70
N ARG A 289 -11.97 12.97 4.21
CA ARG A 289 -11.23 12.51 5.38
C ARG A 289 -9.75 12.33 5.01
N VAL A 290 -8.87 13.07 5.68
CA VAL A 290 -7.41 12.97 5.49
C VAL A 290 -6.76 12.48 6.76
N GLU A 291 -5.90 11.47 6.64
CA GLU A 291 -5.13 10.89 7.74
C GLU A 291 -3.63 10.87 7.41
N LEU A 292 -2.78 10.76 8.43
CA LEU A 292 -1.33 10.58 8.24
C LEU A 292 -0.91 9.13 8.54
N SER A 293 -0.10 8.55 7.66
CA SER A 293 0.41 7.18 7.75
C SER A 293 1.71 7.11 8.56
N MET A 294 1.68 6.33 9.66
CA MET A 294 2.83 6.05 10.52
C MET A 294 3.59 7.30 11.02
N GLU A 295 2.82 8.32 11.45
CA GLU A 295 3.32 9.56 12.03
C GLU A 295 3.14 9.64 13.54
N SER A 296 4.03 10.40 14.21
CA SER A 296 3.95 10.63 15.66
C SER A 296 2.83 11.60 16.02
N ASP A 297 2.29 11.47 17.23
CA ASP A 297 1.25 12.39 17.74
C ASP A 297 1.69 13.85 17.72
N GLU A 298 2.98 14.11 17.93
CA GLU A 298 3.54 15.45 17.82
C GLU A 298 3.40 16.01 16.39
N VAL A 299 3.76 15.22 15.36
CA VAL A 299 3.59 15.64 13.97
C VAL A 299 2.12 15.79 13.61
N ARG A 300 1.25 14.89 14.10
CA ARG A 300 -0.20 14.99 13.88
C ARG A 300 -0.77 16.28 14.42
N ARG A 301 -0.47 16.63 15.68
CA ARG A 301 -0.85 17.91 16.29
C ARG A 301 -0.35 19.09 15.46
N LEU A 302 0.93 19.11 15.09
CA LEU A 302 1.48 20.18 14.27
C LEU A 302 0.85 20.29 12.87
N VAL A 303 0.22 19.24 12.35
CA VAL A 303 -0.39 19.27 11.01
C VAL A 303 -1.86 19.69 11.06
N PHE A 304 -2.61 19.21 12.05
CA PHE A 304 -4.06 19.40 12.15
C PHE A 304 -4.50 20.52 13.11
N ASP A 305 -3.64 20.90 14.07
CA ASP A 305 -3.84 22.06 14.96
C ASP A 305 -3.26 23.34 14.33
#